data_AF-A0A9D4JDH6-F1
#
_entry.id   AF-A0A9D4JDH6-F1
#
_cell.length_a   1.000
_cell.length_b   1.000
_cell.length_c   1.000
_cell.angle_alpha   90.00
_cell.angle_beta   90.00
_cell.angle_gamma   90.00
#
_symmetry.space_group_name_H-M   'P 1'
#
loop_
_entity.id
_entity.type
_entity.pdbx_description
1 polymer ?
#
loop_
_entity_poly.entity_id
_entity_poly.type
_entity_poly.pdbx_seq_one_letter_code
_entity_poly.pdbx_strand_id
1 'polypeptide(L)' 'MNILMFLPSWDGHMPHPAILKPKPMWTGKQVFSLIIPGRVNLIRTHSTHPDEEDKGPYKWISPGDTKVRA' A
#
# COMPACT_ATOMS: atom_id res chain seq x y z
N MET A 1 12.19 -5.08 -10.37
CA MET A 1 12.44 -5.50 -8.98
C MET A 1 13.78 -5.03 -8.42
N ASN A 2 14.57 -4.24 -9.17
CA ASN A 2 15.85 -3.71 -8.70
C ASN A 2 15.74 -2.89 -7.40
N ILE A 3 14.57 -2.30 -7.15
CA ILE A 3 14.31 -1.50 -5.95
C ILE A 3 14.48 -2.29 -4.62
N LEU A 4 14.28 -3.61 -4.63
CA LEU A 4 14.47 -4.43 -3.41
C LEU A 4 15.94 -4.64 -3.06
N MET A 5 16.86 -4.53 -4.03
CA MET A 5 18.30 -4.62 -3.76
C MET A 5 18.80 -3.45 -2.91
N PHE A 6 18.04 -2.35 -2.86
CA PHE A 6 18.33 -1.20 -2.02
C PHE A 6 17.76 -1.32 -0.60
N LEU A 7 17.00 -2.38 -0.29
CA LEU A 7 16.43 -2.60 1.05
C LEU A 7 17.37 -3.50 1.87
N PRO A 8 18.14 -2.96 2.85
CA PRO A 8 19.15 -3.74 3.56
C PRO A 8 18.57 -4.83 4.46
N SER A 9 17.35 -4.62 4.95
CA SER A 9 16.62 -5.55 5.82
C SER A 9 15.80 -6.58 5.05
N TRP A 10 15.97 -6.67 3.73
CA TRP A 10 15.21 -7.62 2.93
C TRP A 10 15.69 -9.05 3.19
N ASP A 11 14.75 -9.93 3.52
CA ASP A 11 14.97 -11.34 3.86
C ASP A 11 15.12 -12.25 2.62
N GLY A 12 15.12 -11.67 1.43
CA GLY A 12 15.20 -12.40 0.16
C GLY A 12 13.86 -13.00 -0.30
N HIS A 13 12.80 -12.86 0.49
CA HIS A 13 11.48 -13.36 0.11
C HIS A 13 10.69 -12.31 -0.68
N MET A 14 10.28 -12.70 -1.88
CA MET A 14 9.43 -11.91 -2.75
C MET A 14 7.96 -12.10 -2.38
N PRO A 15 7.17 -11.02 -2.21
CA PRO A 15 5.73 -11.15 -2.04
C PRO A 15 5.09 -11.69 -3.32
N HIS A 16 3.91 -12.30 -3.19
CA HIS A 16 3.12 -12.71 -4.34
C HIS A 16 2.65 -11.48 -5.16
N PRO A 17 2.73 -11.51 -6.50
CA PRO A 17 2.30 -10.39 -7.33
C PRO A 17 0.79 -10.10 -7.15
N ALA A 18 0.41 -8.82 -7.08
CA ALA A 18 -1.01 -8.41 -7.02
C ALA A 18 -1.78 -8.73 -8.30
N ILE A 19 -1.10 -8.67 -9.46
CA ILE A 19 -1.70 -8.95 -10.76
C ILE A 19 -0.94 -10.13 -11.35
N LEU A 20 -1.64 -11.20 -11.69
CA LEU A 20 -1.03 -12.44 -12.20
C LEU A 20 -0.98 -12.53 -13.72
N LYS A 21 -2.00 -12.00 -14.38
CA LYS A 21 -2.19 -12.06 -15.84
C LYS A 21 -2.52 -10.65 -16.37
N PRO A 22 -2.15 -10.34 -17.62
CA PRO A 22 -1.39 -11.16 -18.56
C PRO A 22 0.10 -11.32 -18.19
N LYS A 23 0.61 -10.45 -17.31
CA LYS A 23 1.98 -10.47 -16.81
C LYS A 23 1.97 -10.29 -15.29
N PRO A 24 2.84 -10.98 -14.52
CA PRO A 24 2.97 -10.74 -13.09
C PRO A 24 3.43 -9.31 -12.82
N MET A 25 2.63 -8.56 -12.06
CA MET A 25 2.94 -7.18 -11.64
C MET A 25 2.70 -7.01 -10.15
N TRP A 26 3.56 -6.21 -9.53
CA TRP A 26 3.48 -5.80 -8.13
C TRP A 26 3.09 -4.34 -8.05
N THR A 27 2.30 -3.97 -7.06
CA THR A 27 1.97 -2.56 -6.83
C THR A 27 3.04 -1.88 -5.99
N GLY A 28 3.14 -0.56 -6.10
CA GLY A 28 4.01 0.22 -5.22
C GLY A 28 3.68 0.03 -3.75
N LYS A 29 2.38 -0.12 -3.41
CA LYS A 29 1.93 -0.37 -2.02
C LYS A 29 2.40 -1.73 -1.50
N GLN A 30 2.34 -2.79 -2.31
CA GLN A 30 2.87 -4.11 -1.92
C GLN A 30 4.36 -4.05 -1.60
N VAL A 31 5.15 -3.31 -2.39
CA VAL A 31 6.58 -3.15 -2.14
C VAL A 31 6.84 -2.24 -0.94
N PHE A 32 6.07 -1.16 -0.79
CA PHE A 32 6.20 -0.25 0.35
C PHE A 32 5.90 -0.96 1.69
N SER A 33 4.97 -1.90 1.70
CA SER A 33 4.68 -2.73 2.89
C SER A 33 5.88 -3.56 3.36
N LEU A 34 6.84 -3.92 2.50
CA LEU A 34 8.06 -4.63 2.90
C LEU A 34 9.02 -3.76 3.73
N ILE A 35 8.88 -2.44 3.63
CA ILE A 35 9.69 -1.47 4.38
C ILE A 35 9.12 -1.28 5.80
N ILE A 36 7.81 -1.48 5.96
CA ILE A 36 7.12 -1.31 7.24
C ILE A 36 7.34 -2.56 8.11
N PRO A 37 7.78 -2.41 9.37
CA PRO A 37 7.89 -3.55 10.28
C PRO A 37 6.54 -4.23 10.51
N GLY A 38 6.50 -5.57 10.49
CA GLY A 38 5.27 -6.37 10.45
C GLY A 38 4.32 -6.32 11.66
N ARG A 39 4.51 -5.39 12.61
CA ARG A 39 3.61 -5.20 13.78
C ARG A 39 3.19 -3.73 13.97
N VAL A 40 3.29 -2.92 12.92
CA VAL A 40 2.87 -1.52 12.93
C VAL A 40 1.64 -1.39 12.04
N ASN A 41 0.57 -0.82 12.60
CA ASN A 41 -0.62 -0.46 11.83
C ASN A 41 -0.88 1.05 11.98
N LEU A 42 -1.26 1.71 10.90
CA LEU A 42 -1.56 3.14 10.88
C LEU A 42 -2.77 3.44 10.00
N ILE A 43 -3.65 4.33 10.48
CA ILE A 43 -4.72 4.92 9.68
C ILE A 43 -4.51 6.43 9.65
N ARG A 44 -4.40 7.02 8.46
CA ARG A 44 -4.25 8.46 8.27
C ARG A 44 -4.91 8.93 6.98
N THR A 45 -5.16 10.23 6.87
CA THR A 45 -5.65 10.88 5.66
C THR A 45 -4.52 11.58 4.91
N HIS A 46 -4.57 11.53 3.59
CA HIS A 46 -3.77 12.38 2.72
C HIS A 46 -4.23 13.84 2.87
N SER A 47 -3.36 14.80 2.56
CA SER A 47 -3.66 16.24 2.72
C SER A 47 -4.85 16.71 1.88
N THR A 48 -5.20 15.96 0.83
CA THR A 48 -6.32 16.25 -0.07
C THR A 48 -7.54 15.37 0.19
N HIS A 49 -7.66 14.74 1.36
CA HIS A 49 -8.83 13.93 1.73
C HIS A 49 -10.08 14.83 1.85
N PRO A 50 -11.17 14.55 1.11
CA PRO A 50 -12.40 15.32 1.23
C PRO A 50 -13.10 15.08 2.58
N ASP A 51 -13.43 16.13 3.31
CA ASP A 51 -14.05 16.04 4.65
C ASP A 51 -15.38 15.26 4.67
N GLU A 52 -16.16 15.34 3.60
CA GLU A 52 -17.45 14.66 3.49
C GLU A 52 -17.33 13.15 3.19
N GLU A 53 -16.16 12.67 2.76
CA GLU A 53 -15.93 11.26 2.45
C GLU A 53 -16.11 10.38 3.71
N ASP A 54 -15.74 10.90 4.88
CA ASP A 54 -15.84 10.20 6.16
C ASP A 54 -17.27 10.05 6.69
N LYS A 55 -18.22 10.81 6.16
CA LYS A 55 -19.67 10.71 6.45
C LYS A 55 -20.43 9.98 5.36
N GLY A 56 -19.82 9.80 4.19
CA GLY A 56 -20.43 9.17 3.03
C GLY A 56 -20.36 7.64 3.02
N PRO A 57 -21.01 7.01 2.02
CA PRO A 57 -21.04 5.56 1.88
C PRO A 57 -19.66 4.95 1.55
N TYR A 58 -18.74 5.73 1.00
CA TYR A 58 -17.43 5.27 0.54
C TYR A 58 -16.30 5.43 1.57
N LYS A 59 -16.63 5.75 2.83
CA LYS A 59 -15.67 5.96 3.94
C LYS A 59 -14.54 4.94 4.08
N TRP A 60 -14.81 3.67 3.74
CA TRP A 60 -13.85 2.57 3.89
C TRP A 60 -13.20 2.12 2.58
N ILE A 61 -13.67 2.62 1.44
CA ILE A 61 -13.15 2.36 0.10
C ILE A 61 -13.00 3.72 -0.59
N SER A 62 -11.92 4.42 -0.24
CA SER A 62 -11.70 5.79 -0.69
C SER A 62 -11.59 5.85 -2.22
N PRO A 63 -12.50 6.56 -2.92
CA PRO A 63 -12.44 6.65 -4.38
C PRO A 63 -11.19 7.38 -4.87
N GLY A 64 -10.71 8.34 -4.08
CA GLY A 64 -9.52 9.13 -4.36
C GLY A 64 -8.22 8.54 -3.81
N ASP A 65 -8.24 7.33 -3.22
CA ASP A 65 -7.07 6.71 -2.57
C ASP A 65 -6.43 7.62 -1.50
N THR A 66 -7.24 8.41 -0.81
CA THR A 66 -6.76 9.43 0.14
C THR A 66 -6.76 8.94 1.59
N LYS A 67 -7.42 7.82 1.88
CA LYS A 67 -7.42 7.20 3.21
C LYS A 67 -6.36 6.10 3.31
N VAL A 68 -5.21 6.45 3.87
CA VAL A 68 -4.06 5.56 4.03
C VAL A 68 -4.30 4.57 5.16
N ARG A 69 -4.16 3.28 4.85
CA ARG A 69 -4.13 2.18 5.82
C ARG A 69 -2.93 1.32 5.52
N ALA A 70 -2.02 1.22 6.47
CA ALA A 70 -0.79 0.46 6.37
C ALA A 70 -0.63 -0.44 7.59
#